data_AF-A0A9Q3CUU7-F1
#
_entry.id   AF-A0A9Q3CUU7-F1
#
_cell.length_a   1.000
_cell.length_b   1.000
_cell.length_c   1.000
_cell.angle_alpha   90.00
_cell.angle_beta   90.00
_cell.angle_gamma   90.00
#
_symmetry.space_group_name_H-M   'P 1'
#
loop_
_entity.id
_entity.type
_entity.pdbx_description
1 polymer ?
#
loop_
_entity_poly.entity_id
_entity_poly.type
_entity_poly.pdbx_seq_one_letter_code
_entity_poly.pdbx_strand_id
1 'polypeptide(L)'
;MNEAFDYEKQKWDKSHKVPDFKVGDLVLVSNLNVDNNKGPKKLKDSYVGPFVIVALHGTNAVLVELSGELENKHPTFPVSLLKPYQPAEKELFPFRNPTPLTVPPVEQNEDKKIKKVIKERRLRGKN
;
A
#
# COMPACT_ATOMS: atom_id res chain seq x y z
N MET A 1 -22.02 -23.48 19.08
CA MET A 1 -21.56 -22.18 18.54
C MET A 1 -20.09 -21.90 18.83
N ASN A 2 -19.52 -22.33 19.96
CA ASN A 2 -18.14 -21.99 20.33
C ASN A 2 -17.06 -22.75 19.53
N GLU A 3 -17.31 -24.01 19.13
CA GLU A 3 -16.35 -24.81 18.37
C GLU A 3 -15.93 -24.19 17.02
N ALA A 4 -16.85 -23.50 16.33
CA ALA A 4 -16.54 -22.85 15.06
C ALA A 4 -15.59 -21.65 15.26
N PHE A 5 -15.78 -20.87 16.32
CA PHE A 5 -14.88 -19.78 16.68
C PHE A 5 -13.50 -20.29 17.07
N ASP A 6 -13.45 -21.37 17.84
CA ASP A 6 -12.19 -21.97 18.28
C ASP A 6 -11.40 -22.55 17.09
N TYR A 7 -12.08 -23.17 16.12
CA TYR A 7 -11.47 -23.69 14.90
C TYR A 7 -10.84 -22.58 14.04
N GLU A 8 -11.58 -21.48 13.81
CA GLU A 8 -11.07 -20.35 13.04
C GLU A 8 -9.90 -19.66 13.75
N LYS A 9 -9.98 -19.51 15.08
CA LYS A 9 -8.88 -18.95 15.88
C LYS A 9 -7.60 -19.78 15.75
N GLN A 10 -7.69 -21.09 15.95
CA GLN A 10 -6.52 -21.98 15.86
C GLN A 10 -5.87 -21.95 14.46
N LYS A 11 -6.69 -21.88 13.41
CA LYS A 11 -6.20 -21.78 12.03
C LYS A 11 -5.49 -20.44 11.77
N TRP A 12 -6.04 -19.35 12.30
CA TRP A 12 -5.43 -18.03 12.21
C TRP A 12 -4.10 -18.00 12.97
N ASP A 13 -4.09 -18.40 14.24
CA ASP A 13 -2.90 -18.44 15.10
C ASP A 13 -1.76 -19.29 14.50
N LYS A 14 -2.11 -20.38 13.80
CA LYS A 14 -1.12 -21.27 13.15
C LYS A 14 -0.42 -20.63 11.94
N SER A 15 -1.13 -19.77 11.21
CA SER A 15 -0.64 -19.20 9.94
C SER A 15 -0.14 -17.76 10.08
N HIS A 16 -0.67 -17.00 11.03
CA HIS A 16 -0.26 -15.64 11.28
C HIS A 16 1.02 -15.60 12.09
N LYS A 17 2.07 -15.07 11.45
CA LYS A 17 3.28 -14.63 12.14
C LYS A 17 3.31 -13.12 12.09
N VAL A 18 3.21 -12.49 13.25
CA VAL A 18 3.43 -11.04 13.36
C VAL A 18 4.93 -10.80 13.25
N PRO A 19 5.41 -9.97 12.31
CA PRO A 19 6.82 -9.59 12.29
C PRO A 19 7.15 -8.79 13.55
N ASP A 20 8.22 -9.17 14.23
CA ASP A 20 8.74 -8.42 15.39
C ASP A 20 9.47 -7.18 14.87
N PHE A 21 8.81 -6.03 14.96
CA PHE A 21 9.39 -4.74 14.64
C PHE A 21 9.97 -4.07 15.88
N LYS A 22 11.09 -3.36 15.74
CA LYS A 22 11.68 -2.54 16.79
C LYS A 22 11.73 -1.07 16.37
N VAL A 23 11.76 -0.19 17.37
CA VAL A 23 12.01 1.23 17.15
C VAL A 23 13.41 1.39 16.54
N GLY A 24 13.50 2.16 15.45
CA GLY A 24 14.73 2.34 14.68
C GLY A 24 14.88 1.41 13.47
N ASP A 25 14.04 0.38 13.32
CA ASP A 25 14.09 -0.48 12.14
C ASP A 25 13.61 0.25 10.88
N LEU A 26 14.19 -0.12 9.74
CA LEU A 26 13.74 0.35 8.43
C LEU A 26 12.64 -0.56 7.89
N VAL A 27 11.54 0.04 7.47
CA VAL A 27 10.37 -0.66 6.93
C VAL A 27 9.86 -0.02 5.65
N LEU A 28 9.24 -0.85 4.81
CA LEU A 28 8.52 -0.44 3.63
C LEU A 28 7.02 -0.40 3.90
N VAL A 29 6.34 0.64 3.40
CA VAL A 29 4.89 0.84 3.58
C VAL A 29 4.14 0.41 2.31
N SER A 30 3.08 -0.38 2.46
CA SER A 30 2.27 -0.85 1.32
C SER A 30 1.53 0.30 0.61
N ASN A 31 1.59 0.27 -0.73
CA ASN A 31 0.93 1.21 -1.65
C ASN A 31 -0.50 0.76 -2.04
N LEU A 32 -1.04 -0.28 -1.40
CA LEU A 32 -2.35 -0.85 -1.75
C LEU A 32 -3.47 0.19 -1.65
N ASN A 33 -3.43 1.02 -0.59
CA ASN A 33 -4.48 1.97 -0.23
C ASN A 33 -4.06 3.43 -0.48
N VAL A 34 -3.03 3.64 -1.30
CA VAL A 34 -2.51 4.98 -1.60
C VAL A 34 -2.81 5.31 -3.06
N ASP A 35 -3.78 6.21 -3.25
CA ASP A 35 -4.26 6.62 -4.58
C ASP A 35 -3.42 7.74 -5.21
N ASN A 36 -2.65 8.49 -4.42
CA ASN A 36 -1.95 9.70 -4.86
C ASN A 36 -0.49 9.49 -5.31
N ASN A 37 -0.05 8.24 -5.47
CA ASN A 37 1.33 7.95 -5.91
C ASN A 37 1.43 8.05 -7.44
N LYS A 38 2.55 8.60 -7.94
CA LYS A 38 2.72 8.94 -9.36
C LYS A 38 2.64 7.69 -10.25
N GLY A 39 1.87 7.79 -11.34
CA GLY A 39 1.84 6.79 -12.41
C GLY A 39 0.63 5.83 -12.38
N PRO A 40 0.52 4.94 -13.38
CA PRO A 40 -0.59 4.02 -13.50
C PRO A 40 -0.52 2.91 -12.44
N LYS A 41 -1.68 2.52 -11.89
CA LYS A 41 -1.83 1.52 -10.81
C LYS A 41 -1.11 0.18 -11.06
N LYS A 42 -0.87 -0.21 -12.32
CA LYS A 42 -0.20 -1.46 -12.69
C LYS A 42 1.33 -1.38 -12.69
N LEU A 43 1.90 -0.17 -12.84
CA LEU A 43 3.36 0.03 -12.91
C LEU A 43 3.93 0.61 -11.62
N LYS A 44 3.09 1.01 -10.67
CA LYS A 44 3.55 1.53 -9.37
C LYS A 44 4.11 0.41 -8.51
N ASP A 45 5.12 0.75 -7.70
CA ASP A 45 5.66 -0.18 -6.71
C ASP A 45 4.60 -0.54 -5.67
N SER A 46 4.54 -1.82 -5.32
CA SER A 46 3.62 -2.32 -4.28
C SER A 46 3.95 -1.79 -2.90
N TYR A 47 5.19 -1.38 -2.66
CA TYR A 47 5.67 -0.82 -1.41
C TYR A 47 6.52 0.41 -1.66
N VAL A 48 6.39 1.41 -0.79
CA VAL A 48 7.09 2.69 -0.88
C VAL A 48 8.08 2.79 0.26
N GLY A 49 9.30 3.26 -0.08
CA GLY A 49 10.28 3.87 0.81
C GLY A 49 10.81 3.01 1.96
N PRO A 50 12.12 3.02 2.25
CA PRO A 50 12.55 2.68 3.59
C PRO A 50 12.21 3.86 4.51
N PHE A 51 11.35 3.62 5.48
CA PHE A 51 11.00 4.57 6.53
C PHE A 51 11.43 4.03 7.89
N VAL A 52 11.73 4.93 8.83
CA VAL A 52 12.17 4.55 10.16
C VAL A 52 10.96 4.40 11.08
N ILE A 53 10.95 3.33 11.87
CA ILE A 53 9.97 3.18 12.95
C ILE A 53 10.35 4.10 14.11
N VAL A 54 9.45 5.02 14.45
CA VAL A 54 9.62 5.96 15.57
C VAL A 54 9.06 5.39 16.87
N ALA A 55 7.91 4.72 16.81
CA ALA A 55 7.25 4.16 17.98
C ALA A 55 6.39 2.94 17.63
N LEU A 56 6.18 2.07 18.61
CA LEU A 56 5.25 0.93 18.51
C LEU A 56 4.01 1.24 19.35
N HIS A 57 2.84 1.23 18.73
CA HIS A 57 1.55 1.40 19.39
C HIS A 57 0.90 0.03 19.58
N GLY A 58 1.28 -0.64 20.68
CA GLY A 58 0.83 -2.00 20.98
C GLY A 58 1.44 -3.04 20.05
N THR A 59 0.73 -4.13 19.81
CA THR A 59 1.21 -5.26 18.99
C THR A 59 0.95 -5.08 17.50
N ASN A 60 -0.06 -4.27 17.14
CA ASN A 60 -0.62 -4.26 15.79
C ASN A 60 -0.38 -2.96 15.02
N ALA A 61 0.04 -1.88 15.67
CA ALA A 61 0.21 -0.58 15.04
C ALA A 61 1.60 0.00 15.30
N VAL A 62 2.15 0.65 14.29
CA VAL A 62 3.52 1.16 14.27
C VAL A 62 3.49 2.58 13.73
N LEU A 63 4.15 3.50 14.42
CA LEU A 63 4.36 4.87 13.97
C LEU A 63 5.65 4.93 13.18
N VAL A 64 5.53 5.42 11.96
CA VAL A 64 6.60 5.50 10.97
C VAL A 64 6.83 6.96 10.59
N GLU A 65 8.09 7.34 10.46
CA GLU A 65 8.46 8.67 9.95
C GLU A 65 8.28 8.70 8.43
N LEU A 66 7.20 9.31 7.96
CA LEU A 66 6.90 9.43 6.54
C LEU A 66 7.59 10.62 5.90
N SER A 67 8.08 10.43 4.69
CA SER A 67 8.67 11.48 3.84
C SER A 67 8.28 11.25 2.38
N GLY A 68 8.39 12.30 1.55
CA GLY A 68 8.17 12.21 0.11
C GLY A 68 6.69 12.00 -0.26
N GLU A 69 6.38 10.95 -1.03
CA GLU A 69 5.03 10.72 -1.58
C GLU A 69 3.95 10.49 -0.51
N LEU A 70 4.35 10.07 0.70
CA LEU A 70 3.46 9.73 1.81
C LEU A 70 3.42 10.79 2.92
N GLU A 71 4.08 11.93 2.76
CA GLU A 71 4.15 12.99 3.79
C GLU A 71 2.77 13.46 4.27
N ASN A 72 1.79 13.52 3.36
CA ASN A 72 0.41 13.94 3.67
C ASN A 72 -0.48 12.81 4.22
N LYS A 73 0.06 11.60 4.45
CA LYS A 73 -0.69 10.45 5.00
C LYS A 73 -0.47 10.33 6.51
N HIS A 74 -1.38 9.61 7.16
CA HIS A 74 -1.26 9.33 8.59
C HIS A 74 -0.03 8.44 8.86
N PRO A 75 0.85 8.77 9.81
CA PRO A 75 2.13 8.07 10.04
C PRO A 75 1.98 6.71 10.74
N THR A 76 0.82 6.42 11.34
CA THR A 76 0.56 5.14 11.98
C THR A 76 -0.02 4.12 11.01
N PHE A 77 0.65 2.98 10.88
CA PHE A 77 0.22 1.86 10.03
C PHE A 77 0.05 0.58 10.83
N PRO A 78 -0.90 -0.30 10.43
CA PRO A 78 -0.94 -1.64 10.95
C PRO A 78 0.25 -2.47 10.46
N VAL A 79 0.74 -3.39 11.31
CA VAL A 79 1.88 -4.28 11.02
C VAL A 79 1.73 -5.07 9.71
N SER A 80 0.50 -5.40 9.32
CA SER A 80 0.21 -6.13 8.08
C SER A 80 0.48 -5.33 6.80
N LEU A 81 0.53 -4.00 6.89
CA LEU A 81 0.86 -3.11 5.77
C LEU A 81 2.34 -2.73 5.74
N LEU A 82 3.13 -3.24 6.69
CA LEU A 82 4.55 -3.01 6.79
C LEU A 82 5.34 -4.24 6.37
N LYS A 83 6.46 -4.01 5.72
CA LYS A 83 7.43 -5.04 5.35
C LYS A 83 8.82 -4.63 5.85
N PRO A 84 9.60 -5.50 6.50
CA PRO A 84 10.97 -5.16 6.87
C PRO A 84 11.81 -4.84 5.64
N TYR A 85 12.59 -3.77 5.71
CA TYR A 85 13.48 -3.38 4.63
C TYR A 85 14.73 -4.25 4.63
N GLN A 86 15.03 -4.87 3.48
CA GLN A 86 16.27 -5.62 3.27
C GLN A 86 17.16 -4.82 2.31
N PRO A 87 18.33 -4.33 2.77
CA PRO A 87 19.25 -3.62 1.89
C PRO A 87 19.78 -4.57 0.82
N ALA A 88 20.02 -4.03 -0.38
CA ALA A 88 20.63 -4.81 -1.44
C ALA A 88 22.10 -5.12 -1.10
N GLU A 89 22.47 -6.40 -1.16
CA GLU A 89 23.86 -6.84 -0.99
C GLU A 89 24.68 -6.48 -2.24
N LYS A 90 25.36 -5.33 -2.16
CA LYS A 90 26.16 -4.79 -3.28
C LYS A 90 27.34 -5.69 -3.65
N GLU A 91 27.88 -6.44 -2.69
CA GLU A 91 29.02 -7.34 -2.93
C GLU A 91 28.63 -8.55 -3.79
N LEU A 92 27.45 -9.14 -3.55
CA LEU A 92 26.95 -10.24 -4.36
C LEU A 92 26.42 -9.78 -5.74
N PHE A 93 25.90 -8.56 -5.83
CA PHE A 93 25.25 -8.06 -7.05
C PHE A 93 25.72 -6.65 -7.44
N PRO A 94 26.99 -6.49 -7.87
CA PRO A 94 27.59 -5.18 -8.14
C PRO A 94 26.94 -4.43 -9.32
N PHE A 95 26.30 -5.13 -10.25
CA PHE A 95 25.66 -4.52 -11.43
C PHE A 95 24.18 -4.17 -11.24
N ARG A 96 23.62 -4.42 -10.05
CA ARG A 96 22.20 -4.14 -9.76
C ARG A 96 22.02 -2.67 -9.37
N ASN A 97 21.89 -1.81 -10.37
CA ASN A 97 21.53 -0.41 -10.16
C ASN A 97 20.01 -0.23 -10.12
N PRO A 98 19.44 0.54 -9.18
CA PRO A 98 18.01 0.84 -9.18
C PRO A 98 17.69 1.73 -10.37
N THR A 99 17.02 1.20 -11.39
CA THR A 99 16.52 1.98 -12.51
C THR A 99 15.26 2.73 -12.08
N PRO A 100 15.20 4.08 -12.19
CA PRO A 100 13.98 4.81 -11.90
C PRO A 100 12.88 4.37 -12.88
N LEU A 101 11.68 4.08 -12.35
CA LEU A 101 10.51 3.77 -13.16
C LEU A 101 10.07 5.04 -13.90
N THR A 102 10.40 5.15 -15.19
CA THR A 102 9.83 6.20 -16.04
C THR A 102 8.40 5.83 -16.39
N VAL A 103 7.44 6.66 -16.00
CA VAL A 103 6.04 6.50 -16.42
C VAL A 103 6.00 6.68 -17.94
N PRO A 104 5.50 5.71 -18.72
CA PRO A 104 5.35 5.89 -20.15
C PRO A 104 4.41 7.07 -20.43
N PRO A 105 4.60 7.83 -21.52
CA PRO A 105 3.67 8.89 -21.91
C PRO A 105 2.25 8.31 -21.98
N VAL A 106 1.38 8.76 -21.08
CA VAL A 106 -0.04 8.41 -21.14
C VAL A 106 -0.59 9.21 -22.30
N GLU A 107 -1.03 8.54 -23.36
CA GLU A 107 -1.88 9.16 -24.37
C GLU A 107 -3.06 9.76 -23.62
N GLN A 108 -3.13 11.08 -23.57
CA GLN A 108 -4.28 11.79 -23.04
C GLN A 108 -5.45 11.36 -23.92
N ASN A 109 -6.23 10.40 -23.45
CA ASN A 109 -7.52 10.11 -24.05
C ASN A 109 -8.26 11.43 -23.99
N GLU A 110 -8.41 12.11 -25.13
CA GLU A 110 -9.10 13.39 -25.21
C GLU A 110 -10.40 13.25 -24.42
N ASP A 111 -10.59 14.13 -23.43
CA ASP A 111 -11.81 14.16 -22.63
C ASP A 111 -12.98 14.12 -23.60
N LYS A 112 -13.68 12.97 -23.65
CA LYS A 112 -14.77 12.76 -24.61
C LYS A 112 -15.89 13.72 -24.25
N LYS A 113 -15.86 14.90 -24.87
CA LYS A 113 -16.87 15.93 -24.67
C LYS A 113 -18.18 15.40 -25.22
N ILE A 114 -19.17 15.23 -24.36
CA ILE A 114 -20.49 14.72 -24.74
C ILE A 114 -21.07 15.71 -25.75
N LYS A 115 -21.12 15.33 -27.03
CA LYS A 115 -21.64 16.20 -28.10
C LYS A 115 -23.16 16.37 -28.01
N LYS A 116 -23.87 15.29 -27.68
CA LYS A 116 -25.33 15.29 -27.62
C LYS A 116 -25.85 14.07 -26.84
N VAL A 117 -26.86 14.28 -26.00
CA VAL A 117 -27.64 13.20 -25.39
C VAL A 117 -28.78 12.85 -26.34
N ILE A 118 -28.83 11.59 -26.81
CA ILE A 118 -29.83 11.14 -27.81
C ILE A 118 -31.16 10.79 -27.15
N LYS A 119 -31.15 10.32 -25.91
CA LYS A 119 -32.35 9.86 -25.21
C LYS A 119 -32.14 9.89 -23.70
N GLU A 120 -33.08 10.50 -22.98
CA GLU A 120 -33.20 10.39 -21.53
C GLU A 120 -34.43 9.54 -21.17
N ARG A 121 -34.33 8.73 -20.10
CA ARG A 121 -35.48 7.98 -19.56
C ARG A 121 -35.56 8.25 -18.06
N ARG A 122 -36.55 9.04 -17.65
CA ARG A 122 -36.87 9.22 -16.23
C ARG A 122 -37.79 8.08 -15.77
N LEU A 123 -37.31 7.27 -14.85
CA LEU A 123 -38.14 6.31 -14.13
C LEU A 123 -38.71 7.01 -12.90
N ARG A 124 -40.04 7.15 -12.85
CA ARG A 124 -40.74 7.57 -11.63
C ARG A 124 -40.69 6.39 -10.66
N GLY A 125 -40.05 6.57 -9.50
CA GLY A 125 -40.19 5.64 -8.39
C GLY A 125 -41.67 5.55 -8.00
N LYS A 126 -42.16 4.33 -7.86
CA LYS A 126 -43.48 4.05 -7.29
C LYS A 126 -43.39 4.41 -5.81
N ASN A 127 -44.34 5.22 -5.32
CA ASN A 127 -44.47 5.62 -3.92
C ASN A 127 -44.42 4.43 -2.97
#